data_AF-A0AAD0YGT5-F1
#
_entry.id   AF-A0AAD0YGT5-F1
#
_cell.length_a   1.000
_cell.length_b   1.000
_cell.length_c   1.000
_cell.angle_alpha   90.00
_cell.angle_beta   90.00
_cell.angle_gamma   90.00
#
_symmetry.space_group_name_H-M   'P 1'
#
loop_
_entity.id
_entity.type
_entity.pdbx_description
1 polymer ?
#
loop_
_entity_poly.entity_id
_entity_poly.type
_entity_poly.pdbx_seq_one_letter_code
_entity_poly.pdbx_strand_id
1 'polypeptide(L)'
;MDKKKLYGRWYFWEEIVGYPMMLYYWFKGDKIQKMLSERIEKARQKAEQVTLTEKNKNEFLIEYDNLDNFFSFHFKEIDKSRSHNFEDKLKYCLIQYRKESSKHFNSSNMMILQGNFLNGAENTLYLYFVLGKKVRRGIRLSDIVIGEDSSKIFINFLQDKKFIDKNNNLLVDQKSSFIRIHRFLKDHHIINPDFQDTSIIEAMENEYNTNFDKGTFSRAITIKPSDFEENIYKELSKIFDFKY
;
A
#
# COMPACT_ATOMS: atom_id res chain seq x y z
N MET A 1 17.95 2.50 14.31
CA MET A 1 17.92 2.13 12.88
C MET A 1 19.24 1.46 12.53
N ASP A 2 19.22 0.41 11.72
CA ASP A 2 20.44 -0.31 11.31
C ASP A 2 21.38 0.65 10.55
N LYS A 3 22.69 0.62 10.87
CA LYS A 3 23.72 1.44 10.19
C LYS A 3 23.69 1.21 8.68
N LYS A 4 23.38 -0.01 8.23
CA LYS A 4 23.28 -0.33 6.81
C LYS A 4 22.17 0.46 6.11
N LYS A 5 21.04 0.75 6.80
CA LYS A 5 19.93 1.54 6.26
C LYS A 5 20.24 3.04 6.25
N LEU A 6 20.98 3.49 7.27
CA LEU A 6 21.45 4.88 7.40
C LEU A 6 22.47 5.27 6.34
N TYR A 7 23.39 4.37 6.01
CA TYR A 7 24.56 4.70 5.18
C TYR A 7 24.64 3.93 3.85
N GLY A 8 23.81 2.91 3.63
CA GLY A 8 23.79 2.12 2.40
C GLY A 8 25.06 1.28 2.20
N ARG A 9 25.25 0.77 0.98
CA ARG A 9 26.55 0.27 0.49
C ARG A 9 27.21 1.42 -0.31
N TRP A 10 28.34 1.93 0.17
CA TRP A 10 29.07 3.04 -0.44
C TRP A 10 30.29 2.52 -1.21
N TYR A 11 30.51 3.03 -2.43
CA TYR A 11 31.70 2.69 -3.22
C TYR A 11 32.70 3.86 -3.22
N PHE A 12 33.98 3.58 -3.01
CA PHE A 12 35.05 4.58 -2.87
C PHE A 12 35.10 5.64 -4.00
N TRP A 13 34.68 5.29 -5.23
CA TRP A 13 34.59 6.22 -6.36
C TRP A 13 33.57 7.36 -6.16
N GLU A 14 32.59 7.19 -5.26
CA GLU A 14 31.60 8.21 -4.90
C GLU A 14 32.21 9.34 -4.03
N GLU A 15 33.36 9.12 -3.38
CA GLU A 15 34.09 10.17 -2.64
C GLU A 15 34.79 11.16 -3.59
N ILE A 16 35.26 10.70 -4.74
CA ILE A 16 36.00 11.50 -5.73
C ILE A 16 35.08 12.51 -6.43
N VAL A 17 33.83 12.13 -6.67
CA VAL A 17 32.80 13.01 -7.28
C VAL A 17 32.04 13.82 -6.23
N GLY A 18 31.89 13.29 -5.02
CA GLY A 18 31.11 13.91 -3.93
C GLY A 18 31.76 15.14 -3.29
N TYR A 19 33.09 15.15 -3.13
CA TYR A 19 33.80 16.25 -2.44
C TYR A 19 33.71 17.61 -3.16
N PRO A 20 33.89 17.72 -4.49
CA PRO A 20 33.69 18.96 -5.24
C PRO A 20 32.22 19.42 -5.26
N MET A 21 31.29 18.46 -5.30
CA MET A 21 29.86 18.71 -5.35
C MET A 21 29.33 19.26 -4.01
N MET A 22 29.89 18.81 -2.88
CA MET A 22 29.58 19.31 -1.53
C MET A 22 30.06 20.74 -1.31
N LEU A 23 31.28 21.08 -1.74
CA LEU A 23 31.75 22.47 -1.73
C LEU A 23 30.83 23.34 -2.59
N TYR A 24 30.44 22.88 -3.78
CA TYR A 24 29.50 23.58 -4.64
C TYR A 24 28.13 23.82 -3.97
N TYR A 25 27.54 22.81 -3.33
CA TYR A 25 26.24 22.94 -2.66
C TYR A 25 26.30 23.72 -1.33
N TRP A 26 27.42 23.66 -0.62
CA TRP A 26 27.66 24.44 0.60
C TRP A 26 27.86 25.93 0.28
N PHE A 27 28.59 26.25 -0.80
CA PHE A 27 28.75 27.63 -1.29
C PHE A 27 27.48 28.20 -1.98
N LYS A 28 26.63 27.35 -2.58
CA LYS A 28 25.36 27.80 -3.20
C LYS A 28 24.17 27.93 -2.24
N GLY A 29 24.23 27.34 -1.04
CA GLY A 29 23.12 27.38 -0.09
C GLY A 29 21.86 26.62 -0.55
N ASP A 30 21.99 25.69 -1.50
CA ASP A 30 20.85 24.91 -1.98
C ASP A 30 20.41 23.94 -0.87
N LYS A 31 19.34 24.32 -0.16
CA LYS A 31 18.73 23.55 0.91
C LYS A 31 18.42 22.14 0.40
N ILE A 32 18.68 21.10 1.19
CA ILE A 32 18.32 19.69 0.92
C ILE A 32 16.94 19.49 0.28
N GLN A 33 15.99 20.38 0.57
CA GLN A 33 14.68 20.45 -0.05
C GLN A 33 14.72 20.63 -1.58
N LYS A 34 15.57 21.51 -2.11
CA LYS A 34 15.71 21.73 -3.55
C LYS A 34 16.28 20.49 -4.25
N MET A 35 17.34 19.91 -3.69
CA MET A 35 17.90 18.65 -4.20
C MET A 35 16.87 17.52 -4.17
N LEU A 36 16.06 17.44 -3.11
CA LEU A 36 14.97 16.48 -3.02
C LEU A 36 13.91 16.74 -4.11
N SER A 37 13.53 18.01 -4.35
CA SER A 37 12.59 18.36 -5.42
C SER A 37 13.09 17.95 -6.80
N GLU A 38 14.39 18.14 -7.09
CA GLU A 38 15.00 17.68 -8.34
C GLU A 38 14.92 16.14 -8.48
N ARG A 39 15.16 15.40 -7.39
CA ARG A 39 15.03 13.93 -7.36
C ARG A 39 13.58 13.47 -7.53
N ILE A 40 12.62 14.18 -6.93
CA ILE A 40 11.19 13.92 -7.08
C ILE A 40 10.79 14.07 -8.54
N GLU A 41 11.19 15.16 -9.19
CA GLU A 41 10.83 15.44 -10.57
C GLU A 41 11.46 14.42 -11.53
N LYS A 42 12.74 14.09 -11.31
CA LYS A 42 13.41 13.03 -12.07
C LYS A 42 12.74 11.66 -11.90
N ALA A 43 12.33 11.31 -10.69
CA ALA A 43 11.60 10.08 -10.42
C ALA A 43 10.24 10.04 -11.13
N ARG A 44 9.53 11.18 -11.16
CA ARG A 44 8.24 11.33 -11.85
C ARG A 44 8.39 11.15 -13.37
N GLN A 45 9.35 11.86 -13.98
CA GLN A 45 9.62 11.75 -15.42
C GLN A 45 10.01 10.33 -15.84
N LYS A 46 10.83 9.64 -15.03
CA LYS A 46 11.15 8.23 -15.26
C LYS A 46 9.92 7.33 -15.17
N ALA A 47 9.05 7.57 -14.20
CA ALA A 47 7.84 6.78 -14.02
C ALA A 47 6.83 6.96 -15.16
N GLU A 48 6.69 8.18 -15.69
CA GLU A 48 5.81 8.48 -16.83
C GLU A 48 6.19 7.74 -18.12
N GLN A 49 7.46 7.36 -18.26
CA GLN A 49 7.96 6.59 -19.40
C GLN A 49 7.64 5.09 -19.31
N VAL A 50 7.12 4.61 -18.17
CA VAL A 50 6.83 3.20 -17.93
C VAL A 50 5.34 2.92 -18.13
N THR A 51 5.03 1.95 -19.00
CA THR A 51 3.67 1.41 -19.12
C THR A 51 3.49 0.23 -18.14
N LEU A 52 2.67 0.44 -17.11
CA LEU A 52 2.36 -0.61 -16.14
C LEU A 52 1.40 -1.65 -16.75
N THR A 53 1.82 -2.91 -16.78
CA THR A 53 1.04 -4.08 -17.17
C THR A 53 0.79 -4.95 -15.95
N GLU A 54 -0.21 -5.85 -15.98
CA GLU A 54 -0.47 -6.74 -14.83
C GLU A 54 0.74 -7.62 -14.49
N LYS A 55 1.50 -8.06 -15.50
CA LYS A 55 2.70 -8.89 -15.34
C LYS A 55 3.84 -8.15 -14.63
N ASN A 56 4.15 -6.91 -15.04
CA ASN A 56 5.24 -6.14 -14.44
C ASN A 56 4.84 -5.45 -13.11
N LYS A 57 3.54 -5.28 -12.85
CA LYS A 57 3.03 -4.69 -11.61
C LYS A 57 3.49 -5.45 -10.37
N ASN A 58 3.44 -6.79 -10.41
CA ASN A 58 3.85 -7.61 -9.27
C ASN A 58 5.35 -7.50 -8.99
N GLU A 59 6.16 -7.42 -10.04
CA GLU A 59 7.61 -7.21 -9.91
C GLU A 59 7.92 -5.85 -9.26
N PHE A 60 7.27 -4.77 -9.70
CA PHE A 60 7.42 -3.45 -9.10
C PHE A 60 6.91 -3.39 -7.65
N LEU A 61 5.85 -4.14 -7.30
CA LEU A 61 5.37 -4.25 -5.92
C LEU A 61 6.40 -4.95 -5.02
N ILE A 62 6.94 -6.08 -5.47
CA ILE A 62 7.99 -6.82 -4.76
C ILE A 62 9.24 -5.94 -4.59
N GLU A 63 9.64 -5.21 -5.63
CA GLU A 63 10.76 -4.28 -5.58
C GLU A 63 10.50 -3.15 -4.58
N TYR A 64 9.30 -2.56 -4.62
CA TYR A 64 8.90 -1.50 -3.70
C TYR A 64 8.96 -2.00 -2.26
N ASP A 65 8.39 -3.17 -1.96
CA ASP A 65 8.36 -3.76 -0.61
C ASP A 65 9.76 -4.05 -0.08
N ASN A 66 10.67 -4.51 -0.94
CA ASN A 66 12.04 -4.84 -0.61
C ASN A 66 13.00 -3.65 -0.52
N LEU A 67 12.56 -2.42 -0.82
CA LEU A 67 13.39 -1.22 -0.68
C LEU A 67 13.88 -1.05 0.77
N ASP A 68 15.20 -1.21 0.95
CA ASP A 68 15.86 -1.10 2.25
C ASP A 68 16.83 0.10 2.29
N ASN A 69 16.28 1.31 2.39
CA ASN A 69 17.05 2.55 2.50
C ASN A 69 16.41 3.52 3.51
N PHE A 70 17.16 4.55 3.92
CA PHE A 70 16.71 5.54 4.91
C PHE A 70 15.37 6.16 4.53
N PHE A 71 15.21 6.56 3.27
CA PHE A 71 14.02 7.24 2.81
C PHE A 71 12.82 6.29 2.76
N SER A 72 12.97 5.10 2.17
CA SER A 72 11.88 4.11 2.07
C SER A 72 11.36 3.69 3.44
N PHE A 73 12.25 3.52 4.41
CA PHE A 73 11.89 3.16 5.79
C PHE A 73 10.91 4.19 6.37
N HIS A 74 11.29 5.47 6.41
CA HIS A 74 10.45 6.51 7.00
C HIS A 74 9.23 6.86 6.15
N PHE A 75 9.35 6.78 4.82
CA PHE A 75 8.24 7.06 3.90
C PHE A 75 7.10 6.05 4.05
N LYS A 76 7.42 4.77 4.33
CA LYS A 76 6.43 3.71 4.61
C LYS A 76 5.96 3.70 6.07
N GLU A 77 6.82 4.04 7.01
CA GLU A 77 6.52 3.99 8.46
C GLU A 77 5.37 4.91 8.85
N ILE A 78 5.28 6.10 8.25
CA ILE A 78 4.26 7.10 8.57
C ILE A 78 2.82 6.60 8.31
N ASP A 79 2.62 5.69 7.35
CA ASP A 79 1.30 5.13 7.03
C ASP A 79 0.79 4.14 8.09
N LYS A 80 1.65 3.65 8.99
CA LYS A 80 1.24 2.70 10.05
C LYS A 80 0.34 3.35 11.10
N SER A 81 0.39 4.67 11.24
CA SER A 81 -0.35 5.39 12.29
C SER A 81 -1.62 6.07 11.82
N ARG A 82 -1.72 6.48 10.54
CA ARG A 82 -2.85 7.21 9.92
C ARG A 82 -2.63 7.35 8.41
N SER A 83 -3.69 7.65 7.64
CA SER A 83 -3.57 7.98 6.22
C SER A 83 -2.97 9.38 6.04
N HIS A 84 -1.74 9.46 5.52
CA HIS A 84 -1.06 10.72 5.23
C HIS A 84 -1.02 11.01 3.72
N ASN A 85 -1.14 12.29 3.36
CA ASN A 85 -0.98 12.71 1.96
C ASN A 85 0.51 12.72 1.57
N PHE A 86 0.81 12.82 0.27
CA PHE A 86 2.18 12.76 -0.24
C PHE A 86 3.11 13.82 0.38
N GLU A 87 2.61 15.05 0.55
CA GLU A 87 3.38 16.17 1.10
C GLU A 87 3.72 15.95 2.59
N ASP A 88 2.79 15.40 3.37
CA ASP A 88 3.02 15.01 4.76
C ASP A 88 4.14 13.98 4.88
N LYS A 89 4.16 12.98 3.98
CA LYS A 89 5.22 11.95 3.95
C LYS A 89 6.58 12.55 3.64
N LEU A 90 6.66 13.44 2.64
CA LEU A 90 7.91 14.13 2.32
C LEU A 90 8.40 14.99 3.48
N LYS A 91 7.49 15.72 4.13
CA LYS A 91 7.80 16.54 5.30
C LYS A 91 8.32 15.68 6.45
N TYR A 92 7.71 14.53 6.69
CA TYR A 92 8.17 13.58 7.71
C TYR A 92 9.58 13.05 7.40
N CYS A 93 9.84 12.59 6.18
CA CYS A 93 11.16 12.13 5.77
C CYS A 93 12.23 13.22 5.93
N LEU A 94 11.91 14.48 5.59
CA LEU A 94 12.81 15.62 5.80
C LEU A 94 13.08 15.90 7.29
N ILE A 95 12.07 15.77 8.15
CA ILE A 95 12.25 15.92 9.60
C ILE A 95 13.19 14.84 10.14
N GLN A 96 13.00 13.58 9.73
CA GLN A 96 13.86 12.48 10.16
C GLN A 96 15.29 12.64 9.65
N TYR A 97 15.47 13.05 8.40
CA TYR A 97 16.78 13.39 7.85
C TYR A 97 17.48 14.47 8.70
N ARG A 98 16.79 15.56 9.03
CA ARG A 98 17.36 16.65 9.85
C ARG A 98 17.76 16.18 11.25
N LYS A 99 16.92 15.36 11.88
CA LYS A 99 17.19 14.78 13.21
C LYS A 99 18.41 13.88 13.21
N GLU A 100 18.65 13.16 12.12
CA GLU A 100 19.80 12.27 12.00
C GLU A 100 21.06 13.04 11.60
N SER A 101 20.94 13.98 10.65
CA SER A 101 22.05 14.83 10.24
C SER A 101 22.61 15.67 11.40
N SER A 102 21.77 16.08 12.35
CA SER A 102 22.21 16.85 13.53
C SER A 102 22.98 16.01 14.57
N LYS A 103 23.04 14.68 14.41
CA LYS A 103 23.82 13.78 15.29
C LYS A 103 25.23 13.51 14.74
N HIS A 104 25.55 13.97 13.52
CA HIS A 104 26.83 13.72 12.89
C HIS A 104 27.74 14.94 12.95
N PHE A 105 28.98 14.73 13.40
CA PHE A 105 29.97 15.79 13.59
C PHE A 105 31.06 15.83 12.51
N ASN A 106 31.16 14.82 11.63
CA ASN A 106 32.14 14.80 10.54
C ASN A 106 31.47 14.91 9.16
N SER A 107 32.16 15.55 8.22
CA SER A 107 31.68 15.86 6.88
C SER A 107 31.41 14.60 6.04
N SER A 108 32.23 13.55 6.21
CA SER A 108 32.08 12.28 5.48
C SER A 108 30.76 11.57 5.81
N ASN A 109 30.40 11.41 7.09
CA ASN A 109 29.14 10.76 7.46
C ASN A 109 27.92 11.58 7.01
N MET A 110 28.04 12.91 7.03
CA MET A 110 26.98 13.80 6.55
C MET A 110 26.75 13.63 5.04
N MET A 111 27.83 13.51 4.25
CA MET A 111 27.77 13.26 2.81
C MET A 111 27.14 11.91 2.49
N ILE A 112 27.54 10.85 3.21
CA ILE A 112 26.96 9.51 3.01
C ILE A 112 25.47 9.51 3.33
N LEU A 113 25.07 10.13 4.44
CA LEU A 113 23.66 10.24 4.83
C LEU A 113 22.85 11.03 3.79
N GLN A 114 23.38 12.15 3.28
CA GLN A 114 22.72 12.95 2.24
C GLN A 114 22.58 12.19 0.93
N GLY A 115 23.64 11.52 0.48
CA GLY A 115 23.62 10.70 -0.73
C GLY A 115 22.62 9.57 -0.64
N ASN A 116 22.61 8.82 0.47
CA ASN A 116 21.65 7.76 0.73
C ASN A 116 20.21 8.29 0.82
N PHE A 117 19.99 9.43 1.48
CA PHE A 117 18.68 10.06 1.55
C PHE A 117 18.14 10.44 0.16
N LEU A 118 18.96 11.10 -0.67
CA LEU A 118 18.55 11.57 -2.00
C LEU A 118 18.40 10.45 -3.02
N ASN A 119 19.33 9.48 -3.06
CA ASN A 119 19.22 8.32 -3.94
C ASN A 119 18.08 7.39 -3.48
N GLY A 120 17.93 7.21 -2.17
CA GLY A 120 16.80 6.49 -1.59
C GLY A 120 15.46 7.14 -1.93
N ALA A 121 15.40 8.48 -1.91
CA ALA A 121 14.23 9.24 -2.35
C ALA A 121 13.91 8.99 -3.83
N GLU A 122 14.90 9.13 -4.73
CA GLU A 122 14.68 8.92 -6.17
C GLU A 122 14.15 7.51 -6.45
N ASN A 123 14.76 6.46 -5.88
CA ASN A 123 14.35 5.07 -6.11
C ASN A 123 12.98 4.78 -5.51
N THR A 124 12.74 5.22 -4.27
CA THR A 124 11.46 5.00 -3.59
C THR A 124 10.32 5.69 -4.31
N LEU A 125 10.55 6.95 -4.72
CA LEU A 125 9.53 7.75 -5.37
C LEU A 125 9.29 7.32 -6.82
N TYR A 126 10.31 6.84 -7.51
CA TYR A 126 10.14 6.24 -8.84
C TYR A 126 9.16 5.07 -8.77
N LEU A 127 9.40 4.10 -7.91
CA LEU A 127 8.49 2.96 -7.73
C LEU A 127 7.11 3.42 -7.22
N TYR A 128 7.07 4.39 -6.31
CA TYR A 128 5.81 4.98 -5.84
C TYR A 128 5.00 5.62 -6.98
N PHE A 129 5.65 6.32 -7.91
CA PHE A 129 4.99 6.95 -9.05
C PHE A 129 4.63 5.95 -10.16
N VAL A 130 5.49 4.96 -10.45
CA VAL A 130 5.19 3.86 -11.39
C VAL A 130 3.96 3.07 -10.93
N LEU A 131 3.90 2.78 -9.63
CA LEU A 131 2.73 2.15 -9.02
C LEU A 131 1.53 3.13 -8.89
N GLY A 132 1.75 4.43 -9.10
CA GLY A 132 0.74 5.49 -8.99
C GLY A 132 0.11 5.57 -7.59
N LYS A 133 -1.13 6.07 -7.51
CA LYS A 133 -1.94 6.00 -6.27
C LYS A 133 -2.21 4.56 -5.77
N LYS A 134 -1.69 3.52 -6.43
CA LYS A 134 -1.84 2.10 -6.05
C LYS A 134 -0.76 1.60 -5.06
N VAL A 135 -0.03 2.51 -4.42
CA VAL A 135 0.78 2.18 -3.22
C VAL A 135 -0.07 2.01 -1.96
N ARG A 136 -1.39 2.26 -2.03
CA ARG A 136 -2.28 1.53 -1.13
C ARG A 136 -2.29 0.09 -1.64
N ARG A 137 -1.80 -0.87 -0.83
CA ARG A 137 -2.28 -2.25 -0.89
C ARG A 137 -3.76 -2.16 -1.29
N GLY A 138 -4.12 -2.76 -2.42
CA GLY A 138 -5.50 -2.74 -2.87
C GLY A 138 -6.38 -3.10 -1.69
N ILE A 139 -7.44 -2.31 -1.46
CA ILE A 139 -8.34 -2.52 -0.32
C ILE A 139 -8.70 -4.01 -0.29
N ARG A 140 -8.67 -4.63 0.89
CA ARG A 140 -8.97 -6.06 1.10
C ARG A 140 -10.11 -6.20 2.10
N LEU A 141 -10.62 -7.42 2.29
CA LEU A 141 -11.69 -7.64 3.27
C LEU A 141 -11.25 -7.27 4.69
N SER A 142 -10.01 -7.55 5.05
CA SER A 142 -9.45 -7.15 6.36
C SER A 142 -9.39 -5.64 6.60
N ASP A 143 -9.52 -4.82 5.55
CA ASP A 143 -9.56 -3.35 5.68
C ASP A 143 -11.00 -2.81 5.85
N ILE A 144 -12.02 -3.60 5.50
CA ILE A 144 -13.43 -3.16 5.48
C ILE A 144 -14.32 -3.92 6.48
N VAL A 145 -13.93 -5.12 6.90
CA VAL A 145 -14.66 -5.92 7.89
C VAL A 145 -14.32 -5.42 9.30
N ILE A 146 -15.37 -5.21 10.12
CA ILE A 146 -15.27 -4.76 11.49
C ILE A 146 -14.96 -5.94 12.43
N GLY A 147 -14.06 -5.71 13.38
CA GLY A 147 -13.69 -6.68 14.41
C GLY A 147 -12.37 -7.38 14.13
N GLU A 148 -11.65 -7.68 15.21
CA GLU A 148 -10.40 -8.44 15.15
C GLU A 148 -10.69 -9.87 14.68
N ASP A 149 -9.90 -10.37 13.74
CA ASP A 149 -10.06 -11.70 13.11
C ASP A 149 -11.35 -11.98 12.34
N SER A 150 -12.36 -11.10 12.35
CA SER A 150 -13.63 -11.26 11.62
C SER A 150 -13.43 -11.59 10.14
N SER A 151 -12.48 -10.93 9.46
CA SER A 151 -12.18 -11.23 8.07
C SER A 151 -11.59 -12.63 7.87
N LYS A 152 -10.78 -13.12 8.82
CA LYS A 152 -10.21 -14.48 8.76
C LYS A 152 -11.29 -15.53 9.00
N ILE A 153 -12.19 -15.29 9.98
CA ILE A 153 -13.35 -16.14 10.25
C ILE A 153 -14.20 -16.26 8.98
N PHE A 154 -14.46 -15.13 8.30
CA PHE A 154 -15.23 -15.15 7.06
C PHE A 154 -14.52 -15.91 5.94
N ILE A 155 -13.22 -15.69 5.72
CA ILE A 155 -12.45 -16.42 4.71
C ILE A 155 -12.46 -17.93 4.98
N ASN A 156 -12.27 -18.35 6.24
CA ASN A 156 -12.33 -19.76 6.62
C ASN A 156 -13.71 -20.36 6.32
N PHE A 157 -14.79 -19.65 6.66
CA PHE A 157 -16.15 -20.08 6.30
C PHE A 157 -16.32 -20.29 4.79
N LEU A 158 -15.82 -19.36 3.97
CA LEU A 158 -15.89 -19.48 2.51
C LEU A 158 -15.06 -20.66 1.97
N GLN A 159 -13.89 -20.93 2.56
CA GLN A 159 -13.06 -22.09 2.22
C GLN A 159 -13.74 -23.41 2.60
N ASP A 160 -14.32 -23.50 3.79
CA ASP A 160 -15.05 -24.67 4.27
C ASP A 160 -16.27 -24.98 3.40
N LYS A 161 -16.97 -23.93 2.93
CA LYS A 161 -18.07 -24.04 1.97
C LYS A 161 -17.61 -24.28 0.54
N LYS A 162 -16.31 -24.33 0.27
CA LYS A 162 -15.70 -24.47 -1.06
C LYS A 162 -16.12 -23.37 -2.04
N PHE A 163 -16.41 -22.17 -1.53
CA PHE A 163 -16.66 -21.02 -2.40
C PHE A 163 -15.37 -20.44 -2.96
N ILE A 164 -14.27 -20.62 -2.23
CA ILE A 164 -12.92 -20.20 -2.61
C ILE A 164 -11.91 -21.32 -2.33
N ASP A 165 -10.79 -21.33 -3.04
CA ASP A 165 -9.67 -22.25 -2.77
C ASP A 165 -8.73 -21.74 -1.66
N LYS A 166 -7.64 -22.48 -1.40
CA LYS A 166 -6.62 -22.11 -0.39
C LYS A 166 -5.86 -20.82 -0.71
N ASN A 167 -5.86 -20.39 -1.98
CA ASN A 167 -5.25 -19.16 -2.45
C ASN A 167 -6.31 -18.05 -2.63
N ASN A 168 -7.50 -18.25 -2.05
CA ASN A 168 -8.69 -17.39 -2.14
C ASN A 168 -9.28 -17.23 -3.55
N ASN A 169 -8.89 -18.03 -4.55
CA ASN A 169 -9.50 -17.93 -5.87
C ASN A 169 -10.97 -18.36 -5.81
N LEU A 170 -11.86 -17.56 -6.40
CA LEU A 170 -13.29 -17.87 -6.46
C LEU A 170 -13.57 -19.15 -7.27
N LEU A 171 -14.30 -20.09 -6.66
CA LEU A 171 -14.70 -21.37 -7.26
C LEU A 171 -16.17 -21.42 -7.68
N VAL A 172 -17.00 -20.48 -7.22
CA VAL A 172 -18.44 -20.47 -7.50
C VAL A 172 -18.77 -19.86 -8.87
N ASP A 173 -19.62 -20.57 -9.62
CA ASP A 173 -20.12 -20.10 -10.92
C ASP A 173 -21.11 -18.93 -10.75
N GLN A 174 -21.91 -18.95 -9.67
CA GLN A 174 -22.90 -17.90 -9.38
C GLN A 174 -22.29 -16.72 -8.63
N LYS A 175 -21.55 -15.88 -9.34
CA LYS A 175 -20.95 -14.65 -8.80
C LYS A 175 -21.97 -13.69 -8.17
N SER A 176 -23.21 -13.67 -8.67
CA SER A 176 -24.26 -12.79 -8.13
C SER A 176 -24.68 -13.18 -6.71
N SER A 177 -24.80 -14.48 -6.42
CA SER A 177 -25.10 -14.97 -5.07
C SER A 177 -23.95 -14.67 -4.10
N PHE A 178 -22.72 -14.80 -4.58
CA PHE A 178 -21.53 -14.44 -3.80
C PHE A 178 -21.44 -12.95 -3.45
N ILE A 179 -21.83 -12.08 -4.39
CA ILE A 179 -21.99 -10.64 -4.15
C ILE A 179 -23.08 -10.38 -3.09
N ARG A 180 -24.21 -11.09 -3.14
CA ARG A 180 -25.30 -10.92 -2.17
C ARG A 180 -24.89 -11.32 -0.75
N ILE A 181 -24.03 -12.32 -0.57
CA ILE A 181 -23.44 -12.65 0.74
C ILE A 181 -22.66 -11.46 1.33
N HIS A 182 -21.84 -10.79 0.52
CA HIS A 182 -21.09 -9.61 0.99
C HIS A 182 -22.01 -8.42 1.28
N ARG A 183 -23.07 -8.26 0.47
CA ARG A 183 -24.10 -7.25 0.73
C ARG A 183 -24.78 -7.50 2.07
N PHE A 184 -25.16 -8.75 2.35
CA PHE A 184 -25.76 -9.13 3.62
C PHE A 184 -24.86 -8.78 4.82
N LEU A 185 -23.55 -9.02 4.73
CA LEU A 185 -22.59 -8.62 5.77
C LEU A 185 -22.51 -7.09 5.94
N LYS A 186 -22.62 -6.31 4.85
CA LYS A 186 -22.68 -4.84 4.94
C LYS A 186 -23.96 -4.38 5.63
N ASP A 187 -25.10 -4.93 5.26
CA ASP A 187 -26.40 -4.54 5.84
C ASP A 187 -26.46 -4.85 7.35
N HIS A 188 -25.70 -5.84 7.81
CA HIS A 188 -25.58 -6.22 9.23
C HIS A 188 -24.35 -5.62 9.92
N HIS A 189 -23.72 -4.61 9.32
CA HIS A 189 -22.60 -3.85 9.91
C HIS A 189 -21.36 -4.72 10.25
N ILE A 190 -21.23 -5.89 9.64
CA ILE A 190 -20.01 -6.70 9.70
C ILE A 190 -18.97 -6.12 8.74
N ILE A 191 -19.39 -5.67 7.56
CA ILE A 191 -18.60 -4.75 6.74
C ILE A 191 -18.99 -3.33 7.14
N ASN A 192 -17.99 -2.46 7.33
CA ASN A 192 -18.23 -1.07 7.70
C ASN A 192 -19.13 -0.38 6.64
N PRO A 193 -20.33 0.11 7.04
CA PRO A 193 -21.31 0.67 6.11
C PRO A 193 -20.84 1.95 5.42
N ASP A 194 -19.86 2.65 5.98
CA ASP A 194 -19.30 3.90 5.42
C ASP A 194 -18.53 3.67 4.12
N PHE A 195 -18.13 2.43 3.83
CA PHE A 195 -17.49 2.11 2.55
C PHE A 195 -18.51 2.13 1.40
N GLN A 196 -18.13 2.84 0.33
CA GLN A 196 -18.87 2.84 -0.93
C GLN A 196 -18.93 1.43 -1.51
N ASP A 197 -20.04 1.08 -2.17
CA ASP A 197 -20.24 -0.23 -2.80
C ASP A 197 -19.11 -0.57 -3.79
N THR A 198 -18.59 0.43 -4.51
CA THR A 198 -17.46 0.29 -5.44
C THR A 198 -16.17 -0.11 -4.73
N SER A 199 -15.91 0.44 -3.54
CA SER A 199 -14.73 0.08 -2.72
C SER A 199 -14.86 -1.32 -2.12
N ILE A 200 -16.07 -1.74 -1.77
CA ILE A 200 -16.33 -3.11 -1.29
C ILE A 200 -16.12 -4.11 -2.42
N ILE A 201 -16.62 -3.82 -3.64
CA ILE A 201 -16.35 -4.65 -4.81
C ILE A 201 -14.85 -4.72 -5.10
N GLU A 202 -14.13 -3.59 -5.08
CA GLU A 202 -12.68 -3.60 -5.25
C GLU A 202 -11.99 -4.48 -4.20
N ALA A 203 -12.47 -4.47 -2.96
CA ALA A 203 -11.97 -5.35 -1.91
C ALA A 203 -12.19 -6.83 -2.19
N MET A 204 -13.38 -7.17 -2.71
CA MET A 204 -13.69 -8.53 -3.14
C MET A 204 -12.83 -8.95 -4.34
N GLU A 205 -12.66 -8.10 -5.36
CA GLU A 205 -11.86 -8.42 -6.54
C GLU A 205 -10.40 -8.71 -6.17
N ASN A 206 -9.85 -7.89 -5.26
CA ASN A 206 -8.49 -8.06 -4.74
C ASN A 206 -8.33 -9.30 -3.83
N GLU A 207 -9.36 -9.67 -3.07
CA GLU A 207 -9.30 -10.83 -2.17
C GLU A 207 -9.47 -12.15 -2.93
N TYR A 208 -10.33 -12.17 -3.95
CA TYR A 208 -10.77 -13.40 -4.61
C TYR A 208 -10.20 -13.64 -6.01
N ASN A 209 -9.27 -12.79 -6.45
CA ASN A 209 -8.60 -12.84 -7.75
C ASN A 209 -9.59 -12.98 -8.93
N THR A 210 -10.70 -12.23 -8.89
CA THR A 210 -11.77 -12.35 -9.87
C THR A 210 -12.48 -11.02 -10.06
N ASN A 211 -13.07 -10.79 -11.23
CA ASN A 211 -13.83 -9.58 -11.51
C ASN A 211 -15.32 -9.78 -11.18
N PHE A 212 -15.94 -8.75 -10.62
CA PHE A 212 -17.36 -8.71 -10.27
C PHE A 212 -18.08 -7.58 -11.00
N ASP A 213 -19.37 -7.78 -11.31
CA ASP A 213 -20.19 -6.71 -11.85
C ASP A 213 -20.53 -5.69 -10.75
N LYS A 214 -19.99 -4.47 -10.89
CA LYS A 214 -20.16 -3.37 -9.93
C LYS A 214 -21.63 -3.00 -9.73
N GLY A 215 -22.47 -3.13 -10.76
CA GLY A 215 -23.90 -2.84 -10.66
C GLY A 215 -24.69 -3.87 -9.85
N THR A 216 -24.18 -5.09 -9.69
CA THR A 216 -24.88 -6.17 -8.99
C THR A 216 -24.89 -5.98 -7.47
N PHE A 217 -23.86 -5.36 -6.88
CA PHE A 217 -23.81 -5.10 -5.44
C PHE A 217 -24.88 -4.10 -4.98
N SER A 218 -25.06 -3.00 -5.73
CA SER A 218 -26.10 -2.01 -5.38
C SER A 218 -27.52 -2.52 -5.66
N ARG A 219 -27.70 -3.35 -6.69
CA ARG A 219 -29.00 -3.98 -7.00
C ARG A 219 -29.35 -5.14 -6.04
N ALA A 220 -28.39 -5.69 -5.31
CA ALA A 220 -28.61 -6.81 -4.41
C ALA A 220 -29.67 -6.53 -3.32
N ILE A 221 -29.85 -5.27 -2.92
CA ILE A 221 -30.80 -4.83 -1.88
C ILE A 221 -32.24 -5.22 -2.24
N THR A 222 -32.60 -5.21 -3.53
CA THR A 222 -33.99 -5.39 -3.98
C THR A 222 -34.33 -6.82 -4.36
N ILE A 223 -33.37 -7.74 -4.28
CA ILE A 223 -33.54 -9.14 -4.72
C ILE A 223 -33.82 -10.01 -3.50
N LYS A 224 -34.93 -10.77 -3.54
CA LYS A 224 -35.24 -11.75 -2.50
C LYS A 224 -34.16 -12.86 -2.51
N PRO A 225 -33.61 -13.24 -1.33
CA PRO A 225 -32.66 -14.34 -1.24
C PRO A 225 -33.30 -15.67 -1.67
N SER A 226 -32.51 -16.51 -2.31
CA SER A 226 -32.85 -17.92 -2.56
C SER A 226 -32.75 -18.74 -1.27
N ASP A 227 -33.37 -19.93 -1.24
CA ASP A 227 -33.29 -20.85 -0.09
C ASP A 227 -31.84 -21.21 0.29
N PHE A 228 -30.98 -21.30 -0.73
CA PHE A 228 -29.55 -21.48 -0.54
C PHE A 228 -28.90 -20.30 0.18
N GLU A 229 -29.19 -19.08 -0.25
CA GLU A 229 -28.65 -17.86 0.37
C GLU A 229 -29.19 -17.67 1.78
N GLU A 230 -30.48 -17.92 2.02
CA GLU A 230 -31.04 -17.88 3.37
C GLU A 230 -30.33 -18.83 4.33
N ASN A 231 -29.96 -20.03 3.86
CA ASN A 231 -29.21 -20.97 4.68
C ASN A 231 -27.82 -20.43 5.03
N ILE A 232 -27.11 -19.87 4.04
CA ILE A 232 -25.82 -19.22 4.26
C ILE A 232 -25.94 -18.04 5.24
N TYR A 233 -27.00 -17.23 5.13
CA TYR A 233 -27.23 -16.09 6.01
C TYR A 233 -27.47 -16.51 7.47
N LYS A 234 -28.25 -17.60 7.67
CA LYS A 234 -28.47 -18.19 9.00
C LYS A 234 -27.21 -18.77 9.63
N GLU A 235 -26.28 -19.28 8.83
CA GLU A 235 -24.98 -19.76 9.33
C GLU A 235 -24.07 -18.58 9.70
N LEU A 236 -23.99 -17.57 8.83
CA LEU A 236 -23.19 -16.38 9.06
C LEU A 236 -23.68 -15.58 10.28
N SER A 237 -25.00 -15.49 10.48
CA SER A 237 -25.58 -14.80 11.64
C SER A 237 -25.20 -15.45 12.97
N LYS A 238 -25.07 -16.79 13.00
CA LYS A 238 -24.54 -17.52 14.17
C LYS A 238 -23.05 -17.29 14.36
N ILE A 239 -22.27 -17.26 13.28
CA ILE A 239 -20.81 -17.08 13.32
C ILE A 239 -20.45 -15.69 13.86
N PHE A 240 -21.20 -14.66 13.45
CA PHE A 240 -20.95 -13.27 13.82
C PHE A 240 -21.86 -12.76 14.94
N ASP A 241 -22.62 -13.65 15.58
CA ASP A 241 -23.51 -13.38 16.71
C ASP A 241 -24.46 -12.18 16.50
N PHE A 242 -25.21 -12.20 15.40
CA PHE A 242 -26.26 -11.22 15.13
C PHE A 242 -27.59 -11.88 14.77
N LYS A 243 -28.68 -11.12 14.94
CA LYS A 243 -30.03 -11.62 14.66
C LYS A 243 -30.33 -11.55 13.16
N TYR A 244 -30.66 -12.71 12.58
CA TYR A 244 -31.26 -12.85 11.24
C TYR A 244 -32.78 -12.72 11.31
#